data_AF-A0A7S2VUN1-F1
#
_entry.id   AF-A0A7S2VUN1-F1
#
_cell.length_a   1.000
_cell.length_b   1.000
_cell.length_c   1.000
_cell.angle_alpha   90.00
_cell.angle_beta   90.00
_cell.angle_gamma   90.00
#
_symmetry.space_group_name_H-M   'P 1'
#
loop_
_entity.id
_entity.type
_entity.pdbx_description
1 polymer ?
#
loop_
_entity_poly.entity_id
_entity_poly.type
_entity_poly.pdbx_seq_one_letter_code
_entity_poly.pdbx_strand_id
1 'polypeptide(L)'
;EILGDGFNNILLSIKDRFSAPTQMLLTSATLTPDVSEICEKLTSSPIRIFARREDLARSGLKQYHVAVSTEAEEEKIALCAQIYERVRSLQTIIFANKISTVEALYRRFRNKGSENEVVLVCYVLS
;
A
#
# COMPACT_ATOMS: atom_id res chain seq x y z
N GLU A 1 -6.66 8.46 -0.61
CA GLU A 1 -6.81 7.07 -1.17
C GLU A 1 -6.67 7.12 -2.68
N ILE A 2 -6.01 6.15 -3.34
CA ILE A 2 -5.59 6.25 -4.77
C ILE A 2 -6.78 6.50 -5.73
N LEU A 3 -7.97 5.95 -5.45
CA LEU A 3 -9.14 6.12 -6.31
C LEU A 3 -9.90 7.43 -6.08
N GLY A 4 -9.75 8.05 -4.91
CA GLY A 4 -10.50 9.25 -4.51
C GLY A 4 -9.98 10.56 -5.09
N ASP A 5 -8.66 10.69 -5.30
CA ASP A 5 -8.03 11.97 -5.70
C ASP A 5 -8.06 12.23 -7.22
N GLY A 6 -9.22 12.10 -7.84
CA GLY A 6 -9.40 12.39 -9.27
C GLY A 6 -8.87 11.31 -10.22
N PHE A 7 -8.28 10.23 -9.69
CA PHE A 7 -7.85 9.09 -10.51
C PHE A 7 -9.03 8.44 -11.25
N ASN A 8 -10.22 8.40 -10.65
CA ASN A 8 -11.44 7.95 -11.31
C ASN A 8 -11.73 8.75 -12.61
N ASN A 9 -11.55 10.07 -12.58
CA ASN A 9 -11.76 10.91 -13.77
C ASN A 9 -10.71 10.61 -14.86
N ILE A 10 -9.47 10.31 -14.46
CA ILE A 10 -8.41 9.90 -15.38
C ILE A 10 -8.79 8.58 -16.06
N LEU A 11 -9.24 7.58 -15.31
CA LEU A 11 -9.65 6.29 -15.85
C LEU A 11 -10.81 6.42 -16.86
N LEU A 12 -11.82 7.22 -16.54
CA LEU A 12 -12.94 7.49 -17.45
C LEU A 12 -12.46 8.23 -18.70
N SER A 13 -11.59 9.24 -18.54
CA SER A 13 -11.00 9.97 -19.67
C SER A 13 -10.16 9.09 -20.59
N ILE A 14 -9.52 8.04 -20.06
CA ILE A 14 -8.80 7.04 -20.87
C ILE A 14 -9.78 6.16 -21.62
N LYS A 15 -10.86 5.70 -20.96
CA LYS A 15 -11.92 4.91 -21.59
C LYS A 15 -12.54 5.65 -22.79
N ASP A 16 -12.81 6.94 -22.63
CA ASP A 16 -13.45 7.77 -23.67
C ASP A 16 -12.57 7.99 -24.91
N ARG A 17 -11.28 7.66 -24.84
CA ARG A 17 -10.36 7.75 -25.99
C ARG A 17 -10.45 6.53 -26.92
N PHE A 18 -11.09 5.44 -26.52
CA PHE A 18 -11.28 4.28 -27.38
C PHE A 18 -12.47 4.50 -28.33
N SER A 19 -12.23 4.47 -29.64
CA SER A 19 -13.25 4.73 -30.67
C SER A 19 -14.14 3.51 -30.98
N ALA A 20 -13.77 2.33 -30.48
CA ALA A 20 -14.50 1.08 -30.66
C ALA A 20 -14.78 0.43 -29.30
N PRO A 21 -15.78 -0.47 -29.21
CA PRO A 21 -16.00 -1.27 -28.01
C PRO A 21 -14.73 -2.05 -27.64
N THR A 22 -14.13 -1.70 -26.51
CA THR A 22 -12.90 -2.32 -26.00
C THR A 22 -13.22 -3.24 -24.83
N GLN A 23 -12.69 -4.46 -24.87
CA GLN A 23 -12.76 -5.37 -23.73
C GLN A 23 -11.86 -4.84 -22.60
N MET A 24 -12.41 -4.70 -21.40
CA MET A 24 -11.70 -4.16 -20.23
C MET A 24 -11.60 -5.23 -19.14
N LEU A 25 -10.41 -5.36 -18.56
CA LEU A 25 -10.13 -6.22 -17.41
C LEU A 25 -9.74 -5.33 -16.22
N LEU A 26 -10.51 -5.41 -15.14
CA LEU A 26 -10.17 -4.80 -13.86
C LEU A 26 -9.71 -5.89 -12.89
N THR A 27 -8.55 -5.68 -12.25
CA THR A 27 -8.08 -6.54 -11.17
C THR A 27 -7.89 -5.71 -9.92
N SER A 28 -8.36 -6.23 -8.78
CA SER A 28 -8.16 -5.60 -7.48
C SER A 28 -8.06 -6.65 -6.38
N ALA A 29 -7.15 -6.44 -5.43
CA ALA A 29 -7.05 -7.27 -4.23
C ALA A 29 -8.17 -6.95 -3.21
N THR A 30 -8.71 -5.74 -3.26
CA THR A 30 -9.80 -5.28 -2.39
C THR A 30 -10.93 -4.70 -3.23
N LEU A 31 -12.18 -4.98 -2.84
CA LEU A 31 -13.36 -4.44 -3.52
C LEU A 31 -14.10 -3.51 -2.56
N THR A 32 -13.61 -2.29 -2.42
CA THR A 32 -14.31 -1.22 -1.68
C THR A 32 -15.48 -0.67 -2.50
N PRO A 33 -16.42 0.08 -1.91
CA PRO A 33 -17.52 0.71 -2.64
C PRO A 33 -17.02 1.53 -3.85
N ASP A 34 -15.97 2.32 -3.67
CA ASP A 34 -15.38 3.15 -4.73
C ASP A 34 -14.81 2.32 -5.90
N VAL A 35 -14.14 1.20 -5.59
CA VAL A 35 -13.64 0.25 -6.61
C VAL A 35 -14.82 -0.36 -7.39
N SER A 36 -15.89 -0.70 -6.69
CA SER A 36 -17.09 -1.28 -7.32
C SER A 36 -17.76 -0.28 -8.26
N GLU A 37 -17.89 0.98 -7.83
CA GLU A 37 -18.49 2.04 -8.63
C GLU A 37 -17.69 2.31 -9.90
N ILE A 38 -16.36 2.41 -9.80
CA ILE A 38 -15.53 2.63 -11.00
C ILE A 38 -15.55 1.41 -11.94
N CYS A 39 -15.63 0.18 -11.41
CA CYS A 39 -15.78 -1.03 -12.21
C CYS A 39 -17.04 -0.98 -13.07
N GLU A 40 -18.16 -0.54 -12.50
CA GLU A 40 -19.45 -0.41 -13.19
C GLU A 40 -19.44 0.70 -14.23
N LYS A 41 -18.71 1.80 -14.00
CA LYS A 41 -18.56 2.87 -15.00
C LYS A 41 -17.62 2.47 -16.14
N LEU A 42 -16.57 1.69 -15.85
CA LEU A 42 -15.58 1.28 -16.85
C LEU A 42 -16.08 0.13 -17.72
N THR A 43 -16.80 -0.82 -17.15
CA THR A 43 -17.21 -2.05 -17.86
C THR A 43 -18.69 -2.06 -18.21
N SER A 44 -19.10 -2.95 -19.11
CA SER A 44 -20.52 -3.18 -19.43
C SER A 44 -20.83 -4.66 -19.22
N SER A 45 -21.63 -4.98 -18.21
CA SER A 45 -21.99 -6.37 -17.83
C SER A 45 -20.77 -7.30 -17.65
N PRO A 46 -19.83 -6.99 -16.75
CA PRO A 46 -18.60 -7.76 -16.59
C PRO A 46 -18.88 -9.14 -15.97
N ILE A 47 -18.09 -10.14 -16.38
CA ILE A 47 -17.97 -11.39 -15.63
C ILE A 47 -17.21 -11.08 -14.34
N ARG A 48 -17.81 -11.38 -13.18
CA ARG A 48 -17.20 -11.11 -11.88
C ARG A 48 -16.64 -12.40 -11.28
N ILE A 49 -15.33 -12.42 -11.04
CA ILE A 49 -14.64 -13.54 -10.38
C ILE A 49 -14.18 -13.07 -9.02
N PHE A 50 -14.73 -13.65 -7.95
CA PHE A 50 -14.36 -13.34 -6.58
C PHE A 50 -13.60 -14.50 -5.95
N ALA A 51 -12.46 -14.19 -5.33
CA ALA A 51 -11.84 -15.11 -4.38
C ALA A 51 -12.60 -15.05 -3.06
N ARG A 52 -12.87 -16.21 -2.43
CA ARG A 52 -13.53 -16.23 -1.13
C ARG A 52 -12.58 -15.71 -0.06
N ARG A 53 -13.13 -15.03 0.95
CA ARG A 53 -12.36 -14.51 2.10
C ARG A 53 -11.58 -15.59 2.85
N GLU A 54 -12.09 -16.82 2.84
CA GLU A 54 -11.49 -18.00 3.46
C GLU A 54 -10.22 -18.46 2.71
N ASP A 55 -10.19 -18.30 1.38
CA ASP A 55 -9.02 -18.59 0.53
C ASP A 55 -7.98 -17.45 0.61
N LEU A 56 -8.43 -16.23 0.94
CA LEU A 56 -7.62 -15.05 1.28
C LEU A 56 -7.22 -15.00 2.76
N ALA A 57 -7.46 -16.08 3.52
CA ALA A 57 -7.08 -16.11 4.91
C ALA A 57 -5.60 -15.76 5.01
N ARG A 58 -5.33 -14.73 5.82
CA ARG A 58 -4.01 -14.30 6.34
C ARG A 58 -3.34 -15.41 7.17
N SER A 59 -3.65 -16.68 6.89
CA SER A 59 -3.38 -17.93 7.60
C SER A 59 -1.89 -18.25 7.72
N GLY A 60 -1.02 -17.45 7.10
CA GLY A 60 0.44 -17.49 7.31
C GLY A 60 1.05 -16.22 7.90
N LEU A 61 0.31 -15.09 8.00
CA LEU A 61 0.87 -13.80 8.41
C LEU A 61 0.52 -13.48 9.86
N LYS A 62 1.49 -13.74 10.75
CA LYS A 62 1.42 -13.30 12.14
C LYS A 62 1.47 -11.78 12.21
N GLN A 63 0.47 -11.18 12.82
CA GLN A 63 0.34 -9.74 12.96
C GLN A 63 0.52 -9.34 14.42
N TYR A 64 1.25 -8.26 14.64
CA TYR A 64 1.55 -7.72 15.96
C TYR A 64 1.28 -6.22 15.96
N HIS A 65 0.96 -5.69 17.14
CA HIS A 65 0.84 -4.26 17.37
C HIS A 65 1.71 -3.87 18.55
N VAL A 66 2.39 -2.73 18.45
CA VAL A 66 3.21 -2.17 19.53
C VAL A 66 2.65 -0.80 19.87
N ALA A 67 2.13 -0.66 21.09
CA ALA A 67 1.70 0.64 21.61
C ALA A 67 2.93 1.49 21.93
N VAL A 68 2.90 2.75 21.49
CA VAL A 68 3.94 3.74 21.81
C VAL A 68 3.37 4.69 22.85
N SER A 69 4.17 5.05 23.86
CA SER A 69 3.73 5.85 25.01
C SER A 69 3.37 7.29 24.65
N THR A 70 3.96 7.84 23.59
CA THR A 70 3.68 9.20 23.13
C THR A 70 3.29 9.21 21.65
N GLU A 71 2.63 10.28 21.23
CA GLU A 71 2.35 10.55 19.82
C GLU A 71 3.54 11.16 19.07
N ALA A 72 4.70 11.26 19.72
CA ALA A 72 5.89 11.82 19.10
C ALA A 72 6.42 10.88 18.01
N GLU A 73 6.52 11.40 16.78
CA GLU A 73 7.01 10.66 15.62
C GLU A 73 8.43 10.11 15.83
N GLU A 74 9.28 10.85 16.55
CA GLU A 74 10.65 10.46 16.85
C GLU A 74 10.74 9.15 17.66
N GLU A 75 9.81 8.93 18.59
CA GLU A 75 9.75 7.67 19.35
C GLU A 75 9.35 6.50 18.46
N LYS A 76 8.38 6.70 17.56
CA LYS A 76 7.96 5.70 16.56
C LYS A 76 9.13 5.32 15.66
N ILE A 77 9.90 6.31 15.18
CA ILE A 77 11.11 6.10 14.37
C ILE A 77 12.18 5.33 15.15
N ALA A 78 12.44 5.73 16.39
CA ALA A 78 13.44 5.07 17.23
C ALA A 78 13.08 3.61 17.54
N LEU A 79 11.81 3.33 17.83
CA LEU A 79 11.31 1.99 18.08
C LEU A 79 11.32 1.13 16.81
N CYS A 80 10.87 1.68 15.68
CA CYS A 80 10.92 1.00 14.38
C CYS A 80 12.37 0.59 14.03
N ALA A 81 13.33 1.49 14.24
CA ALA A 81 14.74 1.17 14.02
C ALA A 81 15.24 0.06 14.95
N GLN A 82 14.82 0.04 16.22
CA GLN A 82 15.17 -1.04 17.17
C GLN A 82 14.58 -2.39 16.76
N ILE A 83 13.34 -2.40 16.29
CA ILE A 83 12.70 -3.63 15.77
C ILE A 83 13.49 -4.13 14.56
N TYR A 84 13.84 -3.24 13.63
CA TYR A 84 14.60 -3.59 12.43
C TYR A 84 15.95 -4.23 12.76
N GLU A 85 16.72 -3.70 13.72
CA GLU A 85 17.99 -4.31 14.13
C GLU A 85 17.83 -5.76 14.63
N ARG A 86 16.69 -6.08 15.26
CA ARG A 86 16.42 -7.44 15.76
C ARG A 86 15.95 -8.41 14.68
N VAL A 87 15.33 -7.90 13.61
CA VAL A 87 14.80 -8.72 12.49
C VAL A 87 15.65 -8.63 11.22
N ARG A 88 16.84 -8.02 11.31
CA ARG A 88 17.72 -7.64 10.20
C ARG A 88 18.08 -8.80 9.23
N SER A 89 17.95 -10.05 9.64
CA SER A 89 18.16 -11.22 8.76
C SER A 89 17.07 -11.41 7.70
N LEU A 90 15.97 -10.66 7.75
CA LEU A 90 14.86 -10.74 6.79
C LEU A 90 14.79 -9.49 5.89
N GLN A 91 14.44 -9.70 4.63
CA GLN A 91 14.01 -8.58 3.77
C GLN A 91 12.79 -7.92 4.41
N THR A 92 12.87 -6.60 4.59
CA THR A 92 11.87 -5.83 5.35
C THR A 92 11.39 -4.65 4.52
N ILE A 93 10.07 -4.52 4.43
CA ILE A 93 9.40 -3.35 3.84
C ILE A 93 8.83 -2.52 4.99
N ILE A 94 9.22 -1.24 5.06
CA ILE A 94 8.71 -0.31 6.06
C ILE A 94 7.87 0.75 5.36
N PHE A 95 6.63 0.85 5.81
CA PHE A 95 5.60 1.76 5.31
C PHE A 95 5.53 2.98 6.23
N ALA A 96 5.66 4.19 5.68
CA ALA A 96 5.48 5.45 6.41
C ALA A 96 4.68 6.48 5.61
N ASN A 97 3.95 7.34 6.33
CA ASN A 97 3.04 8.33 5.72
C ASN A 97 3.73 9.62 5.26
N LYS A 98 4.89 9.95 5.82
CA LYS A 98 5.62 11.20 5.54
C LYS A 98 6.98 10.89 4.93
N ILE A 99 7.34 11.67 3.91
CA ILE A 99 8.67 11.61 3.28
C ILE A 99 9.77 11.88 4.32
N SER A 100 9.56 12.84 5.22
CA SER A 100 10.50 13.15 6.29
C SER A 100 10.75 11.96 7.24
N THR A 101 9.72 11.15 7.53
CA THR A 101 9.87 9.92 8.33
C THR A 101 10.70 8.88 7.58
N VAL A 102 10.46 8.70 6.28
CA VAL A 102 11.26 7.81 5.43
C VAL A 102 12.73 8.25 5.37
N GLU A 103 12.99 9.55 5.17
CA GLU A 103 14.35 10.09 5.15
C GLU A 103 15.06 9.90 6.49
N ALA A 104 14.36 10.11 7.61
CA ALA A 104 14.91 9.92 8.95
C ALA A 104 15.30 8.46 9.19
N LEU A 105 14.43 7.50 8.82
CA LEU A 105 14.72 6.07 8.89
C LEU A 105 15.89 5.69 7.99
N TYR A 106 15.90 6.17 6.74
CA TYR A 106 16.98 5.91 5.79
C TYR A 106 18.34 6.37 6.31
N ARG A 107 18.43 7.62 6.80
CA ARG A 107 19.67 8.16 7.39
C ARG A 107 20.13 7.32 8.58
N ARG A 108 19.19 6.89 9.44
CA ARG A 108 19.50 6.09 10.62
C ARG A 108 20.00 4.69 10.29
N PHE A 109 19.47 4.05 9.24
CA PHE A 109 19.95 2.74 8.77
C PHE A 109 21.29 2.83 8.04
N ARG A 110 21.48 3.86 7.21
CA ARG A 110 22.74 4.07 6.47
C ARG A 110 23.92 4.34 7.40
N ASN A 111 23.73 5.15 8.44
CA ASN A 111 24.79 5.48 9.40
C ASN A 111 25.30 4.26 10.19
N LYS A 112 24.57 3.14 10.17
CA LYS A 112 24.90 1.90 10.88
C LYS A 112 25.54 0.82 10.00
N GLY A 113 25.95 1.15 8.76
CA GLY A 113 26.57 0.17 7.86
C GLY A 113 25.61 -0.98 7.48
N SER A 114 24.30 -0.68 7.38
CA SER A 114 23.33 -1.65 6.94
C SER A 114 23.45 -1.88 5.43
N GLU A 115 24.19 -2.91 5.03
CA GLU A 115 24.26 -3.41 3.64
C GLU A 115 23.00 -4.21 3.23
N ASN A 116 22.08 -4.47 4.16
CA ASN A 116 20.88 -5.25 3.88
C ASN A 116 19.83 -4.41 3.13
N GLU A 117 19.14 -5.04 2.18
CA GLU A 117 18.07 -4.48 1.35
C GLU A 117 16.84 -4.08 2.19
N VAL A 118 16.85 -2.87 2.76
CA VAL A 118 15.63 -2.25 3.32
C VAL A 118 14.95 -1.49 2.19
N VAL A 119 13.71 -1.88 1.89
CA VAL A 119 12.85 -1.11 1.00
C VAL A 119 11.98 -0.21 1.86
N LEU A 120 12.26 1.09 1.82
CA LEU A 120 11.43 2.10 2.48
C LEU A 120 10.40 2.62 1.49
N VAL A 121 9.13 2.51 1.85
CA VAL A 121 8.01 2.95 1.01
C VAL A 121 7.28 4.07 1.72
N CYS A 122 7.35 5.27 1.14
CA CYS A 122 6.44 6.34 1.49
C CYS A 122 5.15 6.17 0.70
N TYR A 123 4.01 6.21 1.38
CA TYR A 123 2.72 6.33 0.73
C TYR A 123 2.03 7.54 1.34
N VAL A 124 1.70 8.51 0.50
CA VAL A 124 0.95 9.67 0.93
C VAL A 124 -0.51 9.22 0.99
N LEU A 125 -1.00 8.94 2.20
CA LEU A 125 -2.44 8.92 2.44
C LEU A 125 -2.91 10.37 2.40
N SER A 126 -3.30 10.79 1.21
CA SER A 126 -4.21 11.92 1.01
C SER A 126 -5.62 11.56 1.47
#